data_AF-A0A531LIP8-F1
#
_entry.id   AF-A0A531LIP8-F1
#
_cell.length_a   1.000
_cell.length_b   1.000
_cell.length_c   1.000
_cell.angle_alpha   90.00
_cell.angle_beta   90.00
_cell.angle_gamma   90.00
#
_symmetry.space_group_name_H-M   'P 1'
#
loop_
_entity.id
_entity.type
_entity.pdbx_description
1 polymer ?
#
loop_
_entity_poly.entity_id
_entity_poly.type
_entity_poly.pdbx_seq_one_letter_code
_entity_poly.pdbx_strand_id
1 'polypeptide(L)'
;MLKYSIYGLTAIGIAHLFVLGGDALIQAPGWLRGALWTWDHWGPLADQRPGLILSGFAFWSTVGSFAIPLIVLGLLLLWMTRMGIVVPRFVGLALLGWGTVATLI
;
A
#
# COMPACT_ATOMS: atom_id res chain seq x y z
N MET A 1 -24.61 -4.80 2.91
CA MET A 1 -23.64 -3.79 3.40
C MET A 1 -22.21 -4.24 3.13
N LEU A 2 -21.78 -5.43 3.56
CA LEU A 2 -20.43 -5.99 3.31
C LEU A 2 -19.97 -5.91 1.84
N LYS A 3 -20.83 -6.30 0.87
CA LYS A 3 -20.52 -6.23 -0.57
C LYS A 3 -20.13 -4.83 -1.08
N TYR A 4 -20.74 -3.78 -0.52
CA TYR A 4 -20.43 -2.39 -0.92
C TYR A 4 -19.11 -1.92 -0.31
N SER A 5 -18.81 -2.32 0.93
CA SER A 5 -17.50 -2.08 1.55
C SER A 5 -16.38 -2.76 0.76
N ILE A 6 -16.62 -3.97 0.26
CA ILE A 6 -15.67 -4.69 -0.59
C ILE A 6 -15.43 -3.95 -1.92
N TYR A 7 -16.50 -3.54 -2.61
CA TYR A 7 -16.35 -2.75 -3.85
C TYR A 7 -15.65 -1.41 -3.61
N GLY A 8 -15.97 -0.73 -2.50
CA GLY A 8 -15.30 0.51 -2.11
C GLY A 8 -13.80 0.32 -1.88
N LEU A 9 -13.42 -0.75 -1.17
CA LEU A 9 -12.01 -1.09 -0.92
C LEU A 9 -11.23 -1.33 -2.21
N THR A 10 -11.79 -2.12 -3.13
CA THR A 10 -11.17 -2.36 -4.45
C THR A 10 -11.08 -1.09 -5.27
N ALA A 11 -12.14 -0.29 -5.34
CA ALA A 11 -12.18 0.94 -6.12
C ALA A 11 -11.19 1.99 -5.60
N ILE A 12 -11.08 2.16 -4.28
CA ILE A 12 -10.12 3.07 -3.66
C ILE A 12 -8.69 2.63 -3.95
N GLY A 13 -8.39 1.32 -3.85
CA GLY A 13 -7.06 0.81 -4.21
C GLY A 13 -6.72 1.08 -5.67
N ILE A 14 -7.65 0.83 -6.60
CA ILE A 14 -7.45 1.14 -8.02
C ILE A 14 -7.19 2.64 -8.20
N ALA A 15 -8.06 3.48 -7.66
CA ALA A 15 -7.93 4.94 -7.77
C ALA A 15 -6.58 5.42 -7.19
N HIS A 16 -6.15 4.91 -6.05
CA HIS A 16 -4.85 5.24 -5.43
C HIS A 16 -3.68 4.97 -6.37
N LEU A 17 -3.65 3.79 -7.03
CA LEU A 17 -2.58 3.44 -7.97
C LEU A 17 -2.53 4.39 -9.18
N PHE A 18 -3.68 4.78 -9.72
CA PHE A 18 -3.71 5.58 -10.95
C PHE A 18 -3.59 7.08 -10.68
N VAL A 19 -4.22 7.59 -9.62
CA VAL A 19 -4.22 9.02 -9.29
C VAL A 19 -2.87 9.45 -8.71
N LEU A 20 -2.31 8.67 -7.78
CA LEU A 20 -1.04 9.03 -7.15
C LEU A 20 0.16 8.42 -7.89
N GLY A 21 0.01 7.21 -8.45
CA GLY A 21 1.12 6.51 -9.09
C GLY A 21 1.58 7.13 -10.40
N GLY A 22 0.71 7.85 -11.13
CA GLY A 22 1.03 8.46 -12.42
C GLY A 22 2.24 9.40 -12.36
N ASP A 23 2.17 10.44 -11.54
CA ASP A 23 3.26 11.40 -11.37
C ASP A 23 4.43 10.82 -10.56
N ALA A 24 4.12 9.93 -9.62
CA ALA A 24 5.10 9.35 -8.71
C ALA A 24 6.04 8.32 -9.38
N LEU A 25 5.63 7.73 -10.51
CA LEU A 25 6.42 6.75 -11.27
C LEU A 25 7.79 7.30 -11.70
N ILE A 26 7.88 8.59 -12.03
CA ILE A 26 9.13 9.24 -12.42
C ILE A 26 10.16 9.22 -11.28
N GLN A 27 9.67 9.23 -10.03
CA GLN A 27 10.48 9.22 -8.82
C GLN A 27 10.75 7.80 -8.28
N ALA A 28 10.23 6.75 -8.96
CA ALA A 28 10.36 5.36 -8.53
C ALA A 28 11.79 4.79 -8.47
N PRO A 29 12.77 5.21 -9.31
CA PRO A 29 14.10 4.60 -9.30
C PRO A 29 14.82 4.66 -7.95
N GLY A 30 14.57 5.68 -7.14
CA GLY A 30 15.21 5.83 -5.83
C GLY A 30 14.82 4.71 -4.87
N TRP A 31 13.52 4.49 -4.65
CA TRP A 31 13.07 3.43 -3.73
C TRP A 31 13.31 2.03 -4.28
N LEU A 32 13.22 1.82 -5.60
CA LEU A 32 13.54 0.54 -6.24
C LEU A 32 15.02 0.14 -6.07
N ARG A 33 15.91 1.13 -5.90
CA ARG A 33 17.33 0.93 -5.60
C ARG A 33 17.62 0.86 -4.10
N GLY A 34 16.59 0.82 -3.26
CA GLY A 34 16.71 0.68 -1.82
C GLY A 34 17.03 1.97 -1.08
N ALA A 35 16.76 3.16 -1.66
CA ALA A 35 17.06 4.44 -1.00
C ALA A 35 16.38 4.66 0.35
N LEU A 36 15.30 3.90 0.65
CA LEU A 36 14.59 3.93 1.94
C LEU A 36 15.31 3.15 3.04
N TRP A 37 16.24 2.26 2.70
CA TRP A 37 16.97 1.43 3.66
C TRP A 37 18.21 2.15 4.22
N THR A 38 17.99 3.32 4.81
CA THR A 38 19.04 4.12 5.45
C THR A 38 18.60 4.57 6.83
N TRP A 39 19.56 4.94 7.69
CA TRP A 39 19.23 5.54 8.99
C TRP A 39 18.58 6.91 8.86
N ASP A 40 18.92 7.67 7.81
CA ASP A 40 18.33 8.99 7.53
C ASP A 40 16.80 8.94 7.38
N HIS A 41 16.25 7.82 6.90
CA HIS A 41 14.81 7.62 6.73
C HIS A 41 14.03 7.71 8.06
N TRP A 42 14.69 7.32 9.15
CA TRP A 42 14.13 7.34 10.50
C TRP A 42 14.37 8.66 11.24
N GLY A 43 15.11 9.57 10.62
CA GLY A 43 15.32 10.93 11.14
C GLY A 43 14.11 11.84 10.89
N PRO A 44 14.08 13.02 11.53
CA PRO A 44 13.03 14.01 11.30
C PRO A 44 12.88 14.34 9.81
N LEU A 45 11.65 14.45 9.33
CA LEU A 45 11.35 14.71 7.91
C LEU A 45 12.07 15.98 7.39
N ALA A 46 12.21 17.01 8.23
CA ALA A 46 12.88 18.25 7.88
C ALA A 46 14.37 18.10 7.56
N ASP A 47 15.01 17.05 8.09
CA ASP A 47 16.44 16.79 7.91
C ASP A 47 16.71 15.81 6.74
N GLN A 48 15.65 15.23 6.17
CA GLN A 48 15.78 14.25 5.10
C GLN A 48 16.14 14.92 3.78
N ARG A 49 17.13 14.35 3.08
CA ARG A 49 17.50 14.78 1.73
C ARG A 49 16.30 14.68 0.76
N PRO A 50 16.13 15.63 -0.19
CA PRO A 50 14.99 15.62 -1.11
C PRO A 50 14.78 14.30 -1.85
N GLY A 51 15.86 13.65 -2.28
CA GLY A 51 15.78 12.36 -2.97
C GLY A 51 15.19 11.23 -2.12
N LEU A 52 15.37 11.26 -0.80
CA LEU A 52 14.79 10.29 0.13
C LEU A 52 13.29 10.52 0.29
N ILE A 53 12.89 11.79 0.43
CA ILE A 53 11.47 12.20 0.50
C ILE A 53 10.74 11.79 -0.78
N LEU A 54 11.32 12.08 -1.96
CA LEU A 54 10.74 11.71 -3.25
C LEU A 54 10.68 10.20 -3.44
N SER A 55 11.66 9.46 -2.93
CA SER A 55 11.63 7.99 -2.93
C SER A 55 10.51 7.45 -2.05
N GLY A 56 10.28 8.04 -0.87
CA GLY A 56 9.19 7.67 0.03
C GLY A 56 7.82 7.99 -0.58
N PHE A 57 7.67 9.20 -1.13
CA PHE A 57 6.47 9.59 -1.88
C PHE A 57 6.19 8.60 -3.04
N ALA A 58 7.21 8.23 -3.80
CA ALA A 58 7.10 7.28 -4.89
C ALA A 58 6.72 5.87 -4.43
N PHE A 59 7.30 5.39 -3.33
CA PHE A 59 6.96 4.11 -2.74
C PHE A 59 5.47 4.07 -2.34
N TRP A 60 5.02 5.05 -1.56
CA TRP A 60 3.64 5.13 -1.04
C TRP A 60 2.57 5.49 -2.08
N SER A 61 2.98 6.00 -3.24
CA SER A 61 2.08 6.35 -4.34
C SER A 61 2.01 5.28 -5.44
N THR A 62 2.96 4.34 -5.49
CA THR A 62 3.04 3.31 -6.54
C THR A 62 2.75 1.91 -5.99
N VAL A 63 3.37 0.88 -6.56
CA VAL A 63 3.17 -0.53 -6.19
C VAL A 63 3.72 -0.88 -4.81
N GLY A 64 4.58 -0.03 -4.23
CA GLY A 64 5.02 -0.14 -2.83
C GLY A 64 3.91 0.16 -1.81
N SER A 65 2.84 0.84 -2.24
CA SER A 65 1.71 1.21 -1.39
C SER A 65 0.80 0.03 -1.01
N PHE A 66 -0.19 0.31 -0.17
CA PHE A 66 -1.25 -0.65 0.19
C PHE A 66 -2.26 -0.93 -0.92
N ALA A 67 -2.18 -0.22 -2.05
CA ALA A 67 -3.23 -0.28 -3.05
C ALA A 67 -3.39 -1.68 -3.67
N ILE A 68 -2.30 -2.33 -4.07
CA ILE A 68 -2.35 -3.72 -4.60
C ILE A 68 -2.89 -4.70 -3.55
N PRO A 69 -2.34 -4.74 -2.30
CA PRO A 69 -2.88 -5.58 -1.24
C PRO A 69 -4.39 -5.38 -1.00
N LEU A 70 -4.86 -4.13 -1.00
CA LEU A 70 -6.28 -3.81 -0.80
C LEU A 70 -7.14 -4.26 -1.98
N ILE A 71 -6.68 -4.11 -3.21
CA ILE A 71 -7.38 -4.62 -4.40
C ILE A 71 -7.53 -6.15 -4.30
N VAL A 72 -6.42 -6.86 -4.05
CA VAL A 72 -6.40 -8.32 -3.93
C VAL A 72 -7.31 -8.78 -2.80
N LEU A 73 -7.22 -8.14 -1.64
CA LEU A 73 -8.08 -8.44 -0.49
C LEU A 73 -9.56 -8.22 -0.84
N GLY A 74 -9.91 -7.10 -1.45
CA GLY A 74 -11.28 -6.81 -1.87
C GLY A 74 -11.81 -7.88 -2.84
N LEU A 75 -11.04 -8.23 -3.86
CA LEU A 75 -11.41 -9.28 -4.81
C LEU A 75 -11.56 -10.66 -4.15
N LEU A 76 -10.65 -11.00 -3.23
CA LEU A 76 -10.73 -12.25 -2.46
C LEU A 76 -11.98 -12.29 -1.60
N LEU A 77 -12.22 -11.25 -0.80
CA LEU A 77 -13.41 -11.16 0.06
C LEU A 77 -14.71 -11.20 -0.76
N LEU A 78 -14.71 -10.60 -1.96
CA LEU A 78 -15.86 -10.68 -2.88
C LEU A 78 -16.11 -12.11 -3.32
N TRP A 79 -15.07 -12.82 -3.75
CA TRP A 79 -15.16 -14.22 -4.16
C TRP A 79 -15.64 -15.11 -3.01
N MET A 80 -15.05 -14.99 -1.81
CA MET A 80 -15.45 -15.76 -0.63
C MET A 80 -16.91 -15.50 -0.26
N THR A 81 -17.35 -14.23 -0.30
CA THR A 81 -18.75 -13.86 -0.03
C THR A 81 -19.70 -14.49 -1.03
N ARG A 82 -19.34 -14.52 -2.33
CA ARG A 82 -20.16 -15.16 -3.38
C ARG A 82 -20.24 -16.68 -3.21
N MET A 83 -19.21 -17.28 -2.66
CA MET A 83 -19.12 -18.73 -2.41
C MET A 83 -19.66 -19.16 -1.03
N GLY A 84 -20.09 -18.22 -0.18
CA GLY A 84 -20.53 -18.52 1.19
C GLY A 84 -19.39 -18.97 2.12
N ILE A 85 -18.14 -18.66 1.78
CA ILE A 85 -16.96 -19.06 2.56
C ILE A 85 -16.71 -18.03 3.66
N VAL A 86 -16.55 -18.50 4.90
CA VAL A 86 -16.17 -17.66 6.04
C VAL A 86 -14.71 -17.21 5.90
N VAL A 87 -14.46 -15.92 6.07
CA VAL A 87 -13.11 -15.32 5.99
C VAL A 87 -12.22 -15.88 7.10
N PRO A 88 -11.08 -16.52 6.77
CA PRO A 88 -10.15 -17.03 7.76
C PRO A 88 -9.52 -15.90 8.59
N ARG A 89 -9.34 -16.15 9.90
CA ARG A 89 -8.75 -15.17 10.83
C ARG A 89 -7.35 -14.70 10.43
N PHE A 90 -6.55 -15.58 9.79
CA PHE A 90 -5.19 -15.23 9.38
C PHE A 90 -5.15 -14.07 8.37
N VAL A 91 -6.23 -13.82 7.61
CA VAL A 91 -6.30 -12.68 6.67
C VAL A 91 -6.22 -11.36 7.43
N GLY A 92 -6.98 -11.24 8.53
CA GLY A 92 -6.91 -10.07 9.40
C GLY A 92 -5.55 -9.92 10.10
N LEU A 93 -4.96 -11.04 10.55
CA LEU A 93 -3.63 -11.03 11.18
C LEU A 93 -2.52 -10.65 10.19
N ALA A 94 -2.58 -11.12 8.95
CA ALA A 94 -1.63 -10.76 7.90
C ALA A 94 -1.71 -9.27 7.57
N LEU A 95 -2.93 -8.71 7.49
CA LEU A 95 -3.13 -7.26 7.31
C LEU A 95 -2.59 -6.46 8.48
N LEU A 96 -2.81 -6.92 9.71
CA LEU A 96 -2.27 -6.27 10.91
C LEU A 96 -0.74 -6.27 10.87
N GLY A 97 -0.11 -7.44 10.68
CA GLY A 97 1.35 -7.59 10.66
C GLY A 97 1.99 -6.77 9.54
N TRP A 98 1.43 -6.83 8.33
CA TRP A 98 1.89 -6.01 7.22
C TRP A 98 1.71 -4.51 7.49
N GLY A 99 0.54 -4.09 8.00
CA GLY A 99 0.28 -2.71 8.40
C GLY A 99 1.28 -2.19 9.43
N THR A 100 1.69 -3.02 10.39
CA THR A 100 2.74 -2.69 11.35
C THR A 100 4.09 -2.48 10.66
N VAL A 101 4.52 -3.40 9.79
CA VAL A 101 5.78 -3.24 9.03
C VAL A 101 5.73 -2.00 8.14
N ALA A 102 4.59 -1.71 7.53
CA ALA A 102 4.41 -0.56 6.68
C ALA A 102 4.37 0.77 7.45
N THR A 103 3.96 0.78 8.72
CA THR A 103 4.05 1.98 9.59
C THR A 103 5.51 2.32 9.96
N LEU A 104 6.41 1.37 9.73
CA LEU A 104 7.84 1.44 10.00
C LEU A 104 8.65 1.82 8.74
N ILE A 105 8.02 2.34 7.69
CA ILE A 105 8.65 2.77 6.42
C ILE A 105 7.91 4.01 5.90
#